data_AF-A0A8G2DY94-F1
#
_entry.id   AF-A0A8G2DY94-F1
#
_cell.length_a   1.000
_cell.length_b   1.000
_cell.length_c   1.000
_cell.angle_alpha   90.00
_cell.angle_beta   90.00
_cell.angle_gamma   90.00
#
_symmetry.space_group_name_H-M   'P 1'
#
loop_
_entity.id
_entity.type
_entity.pdbx_description
1 polymer ?
#
loop_
_entity_poly.entity_id
_entity_poly.type
_entity_poly.pdbx_seq_one_letter_code
_entity_poly.pdbx_strand_id
1 'polypeptide(L)'
;MMILAALLLAAAEPVCAVPAVLDEPWTSWTRSGQATAGVLAHGAPALILGKPLTAALSPAAQVQFRVAPGKGAKDGYGGLFSLSLKQAARVGIALSGPAWVDVVTGDASIASVEHGHGPDCSGIRKIVWFDLRAGRHLVQIVGSKAASVRVMAADAQANHPAN
;
A
#
# COMPACT_ATOMS: atom_id res chain seq x y z
N MET A 1 -0.57 2.33 -50.05
CA MET A 1 -0.22 1.70 -48.76
C MET A 1 -0.65 2.65 -47.65
N MET A 2 -1.87 2.50 -47.10
CA MET A 2 -2.40 3.41 -46.07
C MET A 2 -1.83 3.05 -44.70
N ILE A 3 -1.28 4.04 -44.00
CA ILE A 3 -0.88 3.96 -42.60
C ILE A 3 -2.14 4.25 -41.78
N LEU A 4 -2.68 3.26 -41.07
CA LEU A 4 -3.67 3.48 -40.02
C LEU A 4 -2.94 4.02 -38.77
N ALA A 5 -3.12 5.30 -38.48
CA ALA A 5 -2.73 5.86 -37.18
C ALA A 5 -3.80 5.49 -36.13
N ALA A 6 -3.44 4.63 -35.19
CA ALA A 6 -4.26 4.38 -34.01
C ALA A 6 -4.15 5.59 -33.07
N LEU A 7 -5.24 6.33 -32.87
CA LEU A 7 -5.31 7.32 -31.81
C LEU A 7 -5.34 6.60 -30.46
N LEU A 8 -4.26 6.72 -29.67
CA LEU A 8 -4.29 6.37 -28.25
C LEU A 8 -5.13 7.43 -27.52
N LEU A 9 -6.33 7.05 -27.09
CA LEU A 9 -7.12 7.84 -26.15
C LEU A 9 -6.47 7.70 -24.75
N ALA A 10 -5.64 8.67 -24.38
CA ALA A 10 -5.20 8.80 -22.99
C ALA A 10 -6.41 9.22 -22.15
N ALA A 11 -6.83 8.36 -21.21
CA ALA A 11 -7.85 8.73 -20.23
C ALA A 11 -7.31 9.91 -19.39
N ALA A 12 -7.97 11.07 -19.47
CA ALA A 12 -7.64 12.21 -18.63
C ALA A 12 -7.93 11.87 -17.17
N GLU A 13 -6.97 12.12 -16.28
CA GLU A 13 -7.22 12.01 -14.84
C GLU A 13 -8.28 13.05 -14.43
N PRO A 14 -9.25 12.69 -13.57
CA PRO A 14 -10.30 13.61 -13.16
C PRO A 14 -9.68 14.85 -12.49
N VAL A 15 -10.10 16.03 -12.92
CA VAL A 15 -9.73 17.30 -12.26
C VAL A 15 -10.49 17.38 -10.95
N CYS A 16 -9.80 17.12 -9.85
CA CYS A 16 -10.41 17.06 -8.53
C CYS A 16 -10.57 18.45 -7.93
N ALA A 17 -11.79 19.01 -8.00
CA ALA A 17 -12.14 20.28 -7.34
C ALA A 17 -12.50 20.09 -5.86
N VAL A 18 -12.99 18.90 -5.49
CA VAL A 18 -13.42 18.55 -4.13
C VAL A 18 -12.81 17.21 -3.73
N PRO A 19 -12.16 17.09 -2.55
CA PRO A 19 -11.69 15.79 -2.05
C PRO A 19 -12.84 14.81 -1.84
N ALA A 20 -12.63 13.54 -2.18
CA ALA A 20 -13.63 12.51 -1.92
C ALA A 20 -13.91 12.34 -0.42
N VAL A 21 -15.18 12.16 -0.07
CA VAL A 21 -15.55 11.61 1.24
C VAL A 21 -15.18 10.14 1.24
N LEU A 22 -14.44 9.71 2.24
CA LEU A 22 -13.97 8.33 2.37
C LEU A 22 -14.78 7.62 3.45
N ASP A 23 -15.37 6.49 3.07
CA ASP A 23 -16.03 5.59 4.01
C ASP A 23 -15.01 4.81 4.85
N GLU A 24 -15.49 4.14 5.90
CA GLU A 24 -14.68 3.16 6.61
C GLU A 24 -14.22 2.04 5.64
N PRO A 25 -13.00 1.51 5.80
CA PRO A 25 -12.07 1.81 6.89
C PRO A 25 -11.05 2.93 6.58
N TRP A 26 -11.36 3.82 5.62
CA TRP A 26 -10.43 4.80 5.03
C TRP A 26 -10.65 6.25 5.45
N THR A 27 -11.61 6.53 6.33
CA THR A 27 -11.98 7.87 6.84
C THR A 27 -10.76 8.72 7.28
N SER A 28 -9.71 8.05 7.74
CA SER A 28 -8.50 8.66 8.27
C SER A 28 -7.39 8.90 7.24
N TRP A 29 -7.55 8.49 5.98
CA TRP A 29 -6.51 8.48 4.95
C TRP A 29 -5.81 9.83 4.74
N THR A 30 -6.55 10.94 4.80
CA THR A 30 -6.02 12.28 4.55
C THR A 30 -5.23 12.85 5.72
N ARG A 31 -5.20 12.16 6.87
CA ARG A 31 -4.43 12.58 8.04
C ARG A 31 -2.92 12.48 7.77
N SER A 32 -2.17 13.31 8.47
CA SER A 32 -0.72 13.43 8.30
C SER A 32 0.03 12.60 9.34
N GLY A 33 0.96 11.80 8.85
CA GLY A 33 2.03 11.15 9.59
C GLY A 33 3.26 11.08 8.68
N GLN A 34 4.47 11.02 9.25
CA GLN A 34 5.70 10.92 8.47
C GLN A 34 6.60 9.85 9.06
N ALA A 35 7.27 9.09 8.20
CA ALA A 35 8.29 8.12 8.60
C ALA A 35 9.30 7.89 7.47
N THR A 36 10.45 7.34 7.80
CA THR A 36 11.35 6.71 6.83
C THR A 36 11.09 5.22 6.85
N ALA A 37 10.82 4.62 5.69
CA ALA A 37 10.63 3.18 5.58
C ALA A 37 11.92 2.42 5.91
N GLY A 38 11.79 1.21 6.44
CA GLY A 38 12.95 0.39 6.80
C GLY A 38 13.67 -0.15 5.56
N VAL A 39 15.00 -0.15 5.59
CA VAL A 39 15.84 -0.94 4.65
C VAL A 39 16.14 -2.34 5.17
N LEU A 40 15.91 -2.56 6.47
CA LEU A 40 15.97 -3.84 7.18
C LEU A 40 14.63 -4.07 7.89
N ALA A 41 14.28 -5.34 8.12
CA ALA A 41 13.07 -5.68 8.87
C ALA A 41 13.15 -5.22 10.34
N HIS A 42 14.35 -5.28 10.93
CA HIS A 42 14.59 -4.74 12.26
C HIS A 42 14.53 -3.21 12.22
N GLY A 43 13.75 -2.62 13.13
CA GLY A 43 13.56 -1.17 13.20
C GLY A 43 12.62 -0.59 12.13
N ALA A 44 12.02 -1.42 11.28
CA ALA A 44 11.02 -0.94 10.31
C ALA A 44 9.84 -0.25 11.02
N PRO A 45 9.41 0.95 10.57
CA PRO A 45 8.32 1.68 11.20
C PRO A 45 7.03 0.88 11.21
N ALA A 46 6.21 1.09 12.23
CA ALA A 46 4.94 0.39 12.36
C ALA A 46 3.84 1.02 11.50
N LEU A 47 3.14 0.19 10.73
CA LEU A 47 1.80 0.52 10.25
C LEU A 47 0.81 0.22 11.37
N ILE A 48 0.26 1.29 11.94
CA ILE A 48 -0.82 1.20 12.93
C ILE A 48 -2.14 1.24 12.17
N LEU A 49 -3.03 0.28 12.42
CA LEU A 49 -4.35 0.24 11.77
C LEU A 49 -5.07 1.58 11.93
N GLY A 50 -5.61 2.13 10.84
CA GLY A 50 -6.34 3.39 10.86
C GLY A 50 -5.46 4.66 10.87
N LYS A 51 -4.12 4.52 10.88
CA LYS A 51 -3.18 5.66 10.93
C LYS A 51 -2.33 5.70 9.65
N PRO A 52 -2.63 6.60 8.71
CA PRO A 52 -1.77 6.76 7.53
C PRO A 52 -0.44 7.40 7.92
N LEU A 53 0.56 7.16 7.08
CA LEU A 53 1.81 7.91 7.07
C LEU A 53 2.25 8.14 5.63
N THR A 54 2.94 9.25 5.39
CA THR A 54 3.75 9.45 4.19
C THR A 54 5.15 8.96 4.49
N ALA A 55 5.55 7.88 3.84
CA ALA A 55 6.86 7.27 4.00
C ALA A 55 7.85 7.80 2.96
N ALA A 56 9.04 8.18 3.40
CA ALA A 56 10.21 8.22 2.53
C ALA A 56 10.68 6.78 2.26
N LEU A 57 10.91 6.46 0.98
CA LEU A 57 11.35 5.16 0.50
C LEU A 57 12.82 5.22 0.09
N SER A 58 13.50 4.08 0.16
CA SER A 58 14.88 3.93 -0.30
C SER A 58 14.92 3.30 -1.69
N PRO A 59 16.00 3.47 -2.47
CA PRO A 59 16.19 2.68 -3.69
C PRO A 59 16.00 1.20 -3.38
N ALA A 60 15.18 0.49 -4.18
CA ALA A 60 14.79 -0.88 -3.89
C ALA A 60 16.00 -1.83 -3.79
N ALA A 61 17.07 -1.54 -4.54
CA ALA A 61 18.35 -2.26 -4.46
C ALA A 61 19.06 -2.17 -3.09
N GLN A 62 18.69 -1.20 -2.24
CA GLN A 62 19.23 -1.03 -0.89
C GLN A 62 18.37 -1.69 0.19
N VAL A 63 17.17 -2.18 -0.15
CA VAL A 63 16.23 -2.76 0.79
C VAL A 63 16.41 -4.28 0.85
N GLN A 64 16.64 -4.81 2.05
CA GLN A 64 16.73 -6.25 2.28
C GLN A 64 15.33 -6.85 2.43
N PHE A 65 14.65 -7.02 1.29
CA PHE A 65 13.35 -7.68 1.26
C PHE A 65 13.45 -9.10 1.82
N ARG A 66 12.51 -9.47 2.70
CA ARG A 66 12.41 -10.79 3.30
C ARG A 66 12.03 -11.84 2.25
N VAL A 67 11.09 -11.50 1.37
CA VAL A 67 10.76 -12.28 0.17
C VAL A 67 11.15 -11.47 -1.05
N ALA A 68 11.78 -12.14 -2.02
CA ALA A 68 12.20 -11.50 -3.27
C ALA A 68 10.99 -10.85 -3.97
N PRO A 69 11.11 -9.59 -4.41
CA PRO A 69 10.03 -8.95 -5.14
C PRO A 69 9.70 -9.68 -6.44
N GLY A 70 8.43 -9.60 -6.86
CA GLY A 70 7.97 -10.10 -8.15
C GLY A 70 8.76 -9.52 -9.35
N LYS A 71 8.65 -10.17 -10.53
CA LYS A 71 9.32 -9.69 -11.75
C LYS A 71 8.93 -8.22 -12.04
N GLY A 72 9.93 -7.37 -12.30
CA GLY A 72 9.74 -5.95 -12.59
C GLY A 72 9.58 -5.03 -11.36
N ALA A 73 9.63 -5.57 -10.14
CA ALA A 73 9.53 -4.77 -8.91
C ALA A 73 10.89 -4.37 -8.31
N LYS A 74 12.01 -4.87 -8.87
CA LYS A 74 13.37 -4.62 -8.37
C LYS A 74 13.89 -3.22 -8.70
N ASP A 75 13.31 -2.56 -9.70
CA ASP A 75 13.68 -1.21 -10.12
C ASP A 75 12.84 -0.17 -9.37
N GLY A 76 13.42 0.99 -9.06
CA GLY A 76 12.73 2.09 -8.36
C GLY A 76 12.99 2.10 -6.85
N TYR A 77 11.96 2.45 -6.09
CA TYR A 77 12.02 2.64 -4.63
C TYR A 77 11.16 1.61 -3.90
N GLY A 78 11.54 1.32 -2.66
CA GLY A 78 10.81 0.43 -1.78
C GLY A 78 11.14 0.68 -0.32
N GLY A 79 10.53 -0.14 0.54
CA GLY A 79 10.75 -0.07 1.97
C GLY A 79 9.92 -1.07 2.74
N LEU A 80 10.31 -1.25 4.00
CA LEU A 80 9.74 -2.23 4.91
C LEU A 80 8.98 -1.54 6.04
N PHE A 81 7.89 -2.17 6.47
CA PHE A 81 7.09 -1.75 7.62
C PHE A 81 6.72 -2.96 8.46
N SER A 82 6.58 -2.75 9.77
CA SER A 82 6.01 -3.77 10.64
C SER A 82 4.49 -3.57 10.78
N LEU A 83 3.75 -4.68 10.84
CA LEU A 83 2.32 -4.67 11.14
C LEU A 83 2.04 -5.74 12.19
N SER A 84 1.42 -5.36 13.30
CA SER A 84 1.11 -6.30 14.40
C SER A 84 -0.39 -6.33 14.65
N LEU A 85 -0.97 -7.53 14.64
CA LEU A 85 -2.38 -7.76 14.87
C LEU A 85 -2.60 -8.52 16.17
N LYS A 86 -3.55 -8.04 16.99
CA LYS A 86 -3.94 -8.73 18.24
C LYS A 86 -4.82 -9.96 17.98
N GLN A 87 -5.59 -9.93 16.90
CA GLN A 87 -6.49 -10.98 16.45
C GLN A 87 -6.39 -11.13 14.93
N ALA A 88 -6.91 -12.22 14.39
CA ALA A 88 -7.00 -12.36 12.94
C ALA A 88 -7.94 -11.29 12.35
N ALA A 89 -7.59 -10.76 11.19
CA ALA A 89 -8.36 -9.71 10.51
C ALA A 89 -8.11 -9.74 9.00
N ARG A 90 -9.10 -9.27 8.23
CA ARG A 90 -8.88 -8.90 6.83
C ARG A 90 -8.32 -7.49 6.80
N VAL A 91 -7.06 -7.35 6.38
CA VAL A 91 -6.34 -6.07 6.41
C VAL A 91 -6.09 -5.58 5.00
N GLY A 92 -6.50 -4.34 4.73
CA GLY A 92 -6.21 -3.62 3.50
C GLY A 92 -4.97 -2.76 3.68
N ILE A 93 -4.05 -2.80 2.71
CA ILE A 93 -2.92 -1.89 2.61
C ILE A 93 -3.17 -0.94 1.44
N ALA A 94 -3.50 0.31 1.75
CA ALA A 94 -3.76 1.36 0.78
C ALA A 94 -2.49 2.16 0.49
N LEU A 95 -2.25 2.49 -0.79
CA LEU A 95 -1.13 3.31 -1.26
C LEU A 95 -1.61 4.50 -2.10
N SER A 96 -0.90 5.63 -2.00
CA SER A 96 -1.17 6.81 -2.84
C SER A 96 -0.58 6.73 -4.25
N GLY A 97 0.29 5.75 -4.51
CA GLY A 97 0.98 5.59 -5.78
C GLY A 97 1.05 4.13 -6.22
N PRO A 98 1.41 3.89 -7.49
CA PRO A 98 1.59 2.54 -8.00
C PRO A 98 2.84 1.90 -7.37
N ALA A 99 2.64 0.79 -6.68
CA ALA A 99 3.71 -0.11 -6.21
C ALA A 99 3.14 -1.53 -5.95
N TRP A 100 4.05 -2.47 -5.76
CA TRP A 100 3.74 -3.79 -5.22
C TRP A 100 3.63 -3.73 -3.70
N VAL A 101 2.72 -4.53 -3.15
CA VAL A 101 2.58 -4.75 -1.71
C VAL A 101 2.65 -6.24 -1.47
N ASP A 102 3.65 -6.67 -0.72
CA ASP A 102 3.74 -8.03 -0.20
C ASP A 102 3.58 -7.98 1.33
N VAL A 103 2.83 -8.92 1.90
CA VAL A 103 2.81 -9.15 3.34
C VAL A 103 3.50 -10.47 3.62
N VAL A 104 4.49 -10.45 4.51
CA VAL A 104 5.31 -11.59 4.86
C VAL A 104 5.10 -11.97 6.32
N THR A 105 4.92 -13.25 6.59
CA THR A 105 4.85 -13.78 7.96
C THR A 105 5.89 -14.88 8.16
N GLY A 106 6.82 -14.67 9.09
CA GLY A 106 8.06 -15.45 9.11
C GLY A 106 8.81 -15.21 7.80
N ASP A 107 8.94 -16.26 6.99
CA ASP A 107 9.68 -16.24 5.71
C ASP A 107 8.77 -16.45 4.49
N ALA A 108 7.46 -16.51 4.68
CA ALA A 108 6.49 -16.79 3.63
C ALA A 108 5.66 -15.54 3.29
N SER A 109 5.53 -15.26 1.99
CA SER A 109 4.58 -14.27 1.50
C SER A 109 3.15 -14.80 1.67
N ILE A 110 2.25 -13.91 2.09
CA ILE A 110 0.82 -14.17 2.22
C ILE A 110 0.15 -13.72 0.92
N ALA A 111 -0.67 -14.59 0.33
CA ALA A 111 -1.41 -14.26 -0.87
C ALA A 111 -2.42 -13.14 -0.59
N SER A 112 -2.47 -12.14 -1.48
CA SER A 112 -3.55 -11.16 -1.46
C SER A 112 -4.87 -11.82 -1.85
N VAL A 113 -5.96 -11.43 -1.20
CA VAL A 113 -7.30 -11.98 -1.45
C VAL A 113 -8.16 -11.09 -2.34
N GLU A 114 -7.86 -9.79 -2.40
CA GLU A 114 -8.62 -8.82 -3.20
C GLU A 114 -7.77 -7.58 -3.50
N HIS A 115 -7.93 -6.99 -4.68
CA HIS A 115 -7.31 -5.71 -5.07
C HIS A 115 -8.38 -4.69 -5.41
N GLY A 116 -8.17 -3.44 -5.02
CA GLY A 116 -9.11 -2.35 -5.27
C GLY A 116 -8.44 -1.00 -5.45
N HIS A 117 -9.26 0.03 -5.62
CA HIS A 117 -8.88 1.43 -5.67
C HIS A 117 -9.76 2.20 -4.69
N GLY A 118 -9.31 3.38 -4.24
CA GLY A 118 -10.24 4.28 -3.55
C GLY A 118 -11.16 4.97 -4.56
N PRO A 119 -12.18 5.68 -4.08
CA PRO A 119 -12.99 6.56 -4.92
C PRO A 119 -12.11 7.55 -5.69
N ASP A 120 -12.56 7.98 -6.86
CA ASP A 120 -11.93 9.07 -7.59
C ASP A 120 -11.72 10.27 -6.67
N CYS A 121 -10.60 10.97 -6.82
CA CYS A 121 -10.24 12.13 -5.97
C CYS A 121 -10.00 11.84 -4.48
N SER A 122 -9.88 10.57 -4.06
CA SER A 122 -9.43 10.20 -2.71
C SER A 122 -7.91 10.28 -2.51
N GLY A 123 -7.15 10.18 -3.60
CA GLY A 123 -5.70 9.98 -3.56
C GLY A 123 -5.27 8.57 -3.15
N ILE A 124 -6.18 7.61 -2.98
CA ILE A 124 -5.84 6.18 -2.83
C ILE A 124 -5.74 5.56 -4.23
N ARG A 125 -4.52 5.29 -4.67
CA ARG A 125 -4.26 4.73 -5.99
C ARG A 125 -4.45 3.21 -6.05
N LYS A 126 -4.23 2.50 -4.94
CA LYS A 126 -4.31 1.04 -4.88
C LYS A 126 -4.60 0.58 -3.46
N ILE A 127 -5.40 -0.47 -3.32
CA ILE A 127 -5.65 -1.20 -2.07
C ILE A 127 -5.37 -2.67 -2.33
N VAL A 128 -4.62 -3.32 -1.46
CA VAL A 128 -4.38 -4.77 -1.50
C VAL A 128 -4.83 -5.38 -0.17
N TRP A 129 -5.74 -6.34 -0.24
CA TRP A 129 -6.32 -6.99 0.93
C TRP A 129 -5.66 -8.34 1.19
N PHE A 130 -5.50 -8.66 2.48
CA PHE A 130 -4.93 -9.91 2.96
C PHE A 130 -5.74 -10.43 4.15
N ASP A 131 -5.94 -11.74 4.22
CA ASP A 131 -6.44 -12.39 5.44
C ASP A 131 -5.24 -12.72 6.33
N LEU A 132 -5.10 -11.99 7.43
CA LEU A 132 -3.95 -12.08 8.32
C LEU A 132 -4.35 -12.68 9.67
N ARG A 133 -3.52 -13.60 10.17
CA ARG A 133 -3.66 -14.14 11.53
C ARG A 133 -3.19 -13.13 12.57
N ALA A 134 -3.49 -13.38 13.85
CA ALA A 134 -2.86 -12.65 14.93
C ALA A 134 -1.33 -12.82 14.90
N GLY A 135 -0.59 -11.77 15.28
CA GLY A 135 0.87 -11.78 15.36
C GLY A 135 1.53 -10.67 14.57
N ARG A 136 2.83 -10.85 14.31
CA ARG A 136 3.68 -9.87 13.61
C ARG A 136 3.83 -10.25 12.14
N HIS A 137 3.69 -9.25 11.29
CA HIS A 137 3.88 -9.32 9.85
C HIS A 137 4.86 -8.23 9.40
N LEU A 138 5.49 -8.45 8.26
CA LEU A 138 6.30 -7.47 7.56
C LEU A 138 5.57 -7.08 6.28
N VAL A 139 5.36 -5.79 6.06
CA VAL A 139 4.83 -5.25 4.80
C VAL A 139 6.00 -4.76 3.97
N GLN A 140 6.10 -5.22 2.73
CA GLN A 140 7.08 -4.78 1.76
C GLN A 140 6.39 -3.95 0.70
N ILE A 141 6.80 -2.70 0.54
CA ILE A 141 6.43 -1.87 -0.62
C ILE A 141 7.59 -1.93 -1.59
N VAL A 142 7.32 -2.28 -2.85
CA VAL A 142 8.38 -2.49 -3.85
C VAL A 142 7.99 -1.91 -5.21
N GLY A 143 8.96 -1.41 -5.97
CA GLY A 143 8.75 -0.93 -7.33
C GLY A 143 8.00 0.39 -7.45
N SER A 144 8.02 1.22 -6.40
CA SER A 144 7.49 2.59 -6.48
C SER A 144 8.39 3.42 -7.40
N LYS A 145 7.81 4.17 -8.33
CA LYS A 145 8.57 5.17 -9.12
C LYS A 145 8.93 6.41 -8.29
N ALA A 146 8.12 6.73 -7.28
CA ALA A 146 8.34 7.86 -6.40
C ALA A 146 9.14 7.44 -5.16
N ALA A 147 10.03 8.34 -4.70
CA ALA A 147 10.78 8.18 -3.46
C ALA A 147 9.93 8.40 -2.19
N SER A 148 8.64 8.67 -2.33
CA SER A 148 7.70 8.73 -1.23
C SER A 148 6.35 8.14 -1.59
N VAL A 149 5.66 7.59 -0.59
CA VAL A 149 4.31 7.03 -0.75
C VAL A 149 3.53 7.25 0.54
N ARG A 150 2.26 7.65 0.44
CA ARG A 150 1.34 7.52 1.57
C ARG A 150 0.88 6.08 1.65
N VAL A 151 0.97 5.48 2.82
CA VAL A 151 0.52 4.13 3.13
C VAL A 151 -0.37 4.14 4.36
N MET A 152 -1.41 3.31 4.35
CA MET A 152 -2.27 3.06 5.49
C MET A 152 -2.66 1.59 5.52
N ALA A 153 -2.51 0.95 6.68
CA ALA A 153 -3.13 -0.34 6.94
C ALA A 153 -4.48 -0.10 7.62
N ALA A 154 -5.49 -0.87 7.23
CA ALA A 154 -6.83 -0.76 7.78
C ALA A 154 -7.49 -2.14 7.92
N ASP A 155 -8.18 -2.37 9.03
CA ASP A 155 -9.02 -3.56 9.21
C ASP A 155 -10.32 -3.35 8.41
N ALA A 156 -10.72 -4.34 7.62
CA ALA A 156 -11.97 -4.31 6.87
C ALA A 156 -13.20 -4.13 7.76
N GLN A 157 -13.09 -4.49 9.05
CA GLN A 157 -14.15 -4.34 10.05
C GLN A 157 -13.95 -3.13 10.97
N ALA A 158 -13.02 -2.21 10.65
CA ALA A 158 -12.81 -1.02 11.47
C ALA A 158 -14.13 -0.23 11.63
N ASN A 159 -14.49 0.06 12.89
CA ASN A 159 -15.68 0.82 13.26
C ASN A 159 -17.02 0.23 12.75
N HIS A 160 -17.03 -1.03 12.30
CA HIS A 160 -18.27 -1.78 12.13
C HIS A 160 -18.74 -2.26 13.52
N PRO A 161 -20.01 -2.01 13.91
CA PRO A 161 -20.55 -2.65 15.10
C PRO A 161 -20.49 -4.16 14.90
N ALA A 162 -19.98 -4.90 15.89
CA ALA A 162 -20.10 -6.34 15.90
C ALA A 162 -21.59 -6.69 15.94
N ASN A 163 -22.08 -7.34 14.89
CA ASN A 163 -23.43 -7.93 14.86
C ASN A 163 -23.52 -9.10 15.84
#